data_AF-A0A8K0WE18-F1
#
_entry.id   AF-A0A8K0WE18-F1
#
_cell.length_a   1.000
_cell.length_b   1.000
_cell.length_c   1.000
_cell.angle_alpha   90.00
_cell.angle_beta   90.00
_cell.angle_gamma   90.00
#
_symmetry.space_group_name_H-M   'P 1'
#
loop_
_entity.id
_entity.type
_entity.pdbx_description
1 polymer ?
#
loop_
_entity_poly.entity_id
_entity_poly.type
_entity_poly.pdbx_seq_one_letter_code
_entity_poly.pdbx_strand_id
1 'polypeptide(L)'
;MFLSTLTFLILYGPLLCVATPYKHQSRDVDLKSPEDPDPANPILPLASEKSRPQVNPFAGGLSTAPSACDDLFNPSNKCQMALFVQDDGVVAFGGGSLKFQDKACSADHRMRLETAAWDAYTLSVVGSKNPETGDKIAVWRAYVGPDYSEQQDRMIANFKRVADFRHDKKFDIIISCMDPKGYCSRSVNDKPVAAYAWTYRGWLGDYHYIALCDIFFSLPDLEEKTEIIEDQLQRGDSKYAREAVWQKNMGQFFLHEMMHLHSVGDPHIIDEYVSDSGNGIRAYGPKYVHKLATLNLRSGGGATRASTNADTYAWLANCLYFFELTKYFPKPPNYKIRDIDSVGVGKGSVNQSPIMLNLGDFDQETATDDELEIRVDNELQGYGSSSDLEGTAACWKHDVSISVDTADSLIEGFCKEISSSDLVLVPASEVQGDDDDKKASKVRTPAIALPGRDEKLYFEVSFLDNSCSEGYPLSLGDNDKQKVERCKSRFRKIMDDCEGAETGLAAGGGYVDGCAKYSIELS
;
A
#
# COMPACT_ATOMS: atom_id res chain seq x y z
N MET A 1 18.63 -17.59 -69.73
CA MET A 1 20.07 -17.74 -69.46
C MET A 1 20.40 -16.80 -68.31
N PHE A 2 20.89 -17.36 -67.20
CA PHE A 2 21.27 -16.74 -65.91
C PHE A 2 20.18 -16.06 -65.05
N LEU A 3 19.48 -16.87 -64.26
CA LEU A 3 18.98 -16.47 -62.93
C LEU A 3 20.11 -16.71 -61.92
N SER A 4 20.48 -15.67 -61.16
CA SER A 4 21.41 -15.77 -60.04
C SER A 4 20.60 -15.91 -58.75
N THR A 5 20.57 -17.11 -58.18
CA THR A 5 20.04 -17.41 -56.85
C THR A 5 21.10 -17.09 -55.80
N LEU A 6 20.84 -16.06 -54.98
CA LEU A 6 21.64 -15.71 -53.82
C LEU A 6 21.11 -16.49 -52.61
N THR A 7 21.82 -17.53 -52.20
CA THR A 7 21.51 -18.35 -51.02
C THR A 7 22.07 -17.67 -49.77
N PHE A 8 21.21 -17.15 -48.89
CA PHE A 8 21.60 -16.71 -47.55
C PHE A 8 21.68 -17.93 -46.62
N LEU A 9 22.90 -18.28 -46.19
CA LEU A 9 23.13 -19.19 -45.07
C LEU A 9 22.92 -18.42 -43.76
N ILE A 10 21.86 -18.73 -43.03
CA ILE A 10 21.66 -18.28 -41.64
C ILE A 10 22.34 -19.32 -40.72
N LEU A 11 23.48 -18.94 -40.14
CA LEU A 11 24.16 -19.70 -39.09
C LEU A 11 23.41 -19.52 -37.76
N TYR A 12 22.70 -20.56 -37.33
CA TYR A 12 22.20 -20.70 -35.96
C TYR A 12 23.37 -21.06 -35.04
N GLY A 13 23.89 -20.07 -34.31
CA GLY A 13 24.74 -20.31 -33.15
C GLY A 13 23.90 -20.32 -31.87
N PRO A 14 24.09 -21.27 -30.94
CA PRO A 14 23.38 -21.25 -29.66
C PRO A 14 23.89 -20.08 -28.81
N LEU A 15 23.05 -19.07 -28.60
CA LEU A 15 23.27 -18.04 -27.58
C LEU A 15 23.06 -18.69 -26.21
N LEU A 16 24.16 -19.05 -25.54
CA LEU A 16 24.17 -19.37 -24.12
C LEU A 16 24.02 -18.05 -23.35
N CYS A 17 22.81 -17.72 -22.93
CA CYS A 17 22.56 -16.64 -21.97
C CYS A 17 23.09 -17.05 -20.61
N VAL A 18 24.27 -16.56 -20.23
CA VAL A 18 24.78 -16.64 -18.86
C VAL A 18 24.05 -15.59 -18.04
N ALA A 19 22.98 -15.99 -17.35
CA ALA A 19 22.37 -15.17 -16.32
C ALA A 19 23.36 -15.06 -15.15
N THR A 20 23.96 -13.89 -14.96
CA THR A 20 24.69 -13.61 -13.72
C THR A 20 23.66 -13.49 -12.61
N PRO A 21 23.83 -14.16 -11.46
CA PRO A 21 22.92 -14.00 -10.34
C PRO A 21 22.96 -12.54 -9.91
N TYR A 22 21.82 -11.84 -10.06
CA TYR A 22 21.64 -10.49 -9.56
C TYR A 22 21.86 -10.55 -8.05
N LYS A 23 22.97 -9.96 -7.59
CA LYS A 23 23.35 -9.97 -6.19
C LYS A 23 22.37 -9.04 -5.49
N HIS A 24 21.36 -9.62 -4.83
CA HIS A 24 20.36 -8.90 -4.06
C HIS A 24 21.09 -8.06 -3.01
N GLN A 25 21.31 -6.79 -3.32
CA GLN A 25 21.96 -5.86 -2.42
C GLN A 25 20.86 -5.35 -1.49
N SER A 26 20.45 -6.16 -0.52
CA SER A 26 19.73 -5.65 0.65
C SER A 26 20.71 -4.78 1.41
N ARG A 27 20.86 -3.52 0.98
CA ARG A 27 21.43 -2.53 1.87
C ARG A 27 20.48 -2.49 3.06
N ASP A 28 21.01 -2.80 4.24
CA ASP A 28 20.40 -2.45 5.52
C ASP A 28 20.35 -0.92 5.60
N VAL A 29 19.44 -0.32 4.82
CA VAL A 29 19.05 1.06 4.98
C VAL A 29 18.23 1.07 6.26
N ASP A 30 18.71 1.80 7.27
CA ASP A 30 17.94 2.09 8.47
C ASP A 30 16.66 2.78 8.02
N LEU A 31 15.59 2.00 7.87
CA LEU A 31 14.31 2.47 7.43
C LEU A 31 13.76 3.26 8.60
N LYS A 32 13.80 4.58 8.51
CA LYS A 32 12.93 5.43 9.31
C LYS A 32 11.54 4.80 9.24
N SER A 33 10.99 4.51 10.42
CA SER A 33 9.69 3.87 10.48
C SER A 33 8.71 4.79 9.75
N PRO A 34 7.75 4.28 8.96
CA PRO A 34 6.64 5.10 8.48
C PRO A 34 5.78 5.68 9.62
N GLU A 35 6.05 5.29 10.87
CA GLU A 35 5.58 5.90 12.13
C GLU A 35 6.48 7.00 12.70
N ASP A 36 7.59 7.37 12.04
CA ASP A 36 8.36 8.55 12.42
C ASP A 36 7.38 9.70 12.62
N PRO A 37 7.43 10.38 13.78
CA PRO A 37 6.43 11.38 14.12
C PRO A 37 6.36 12.37 12.98
N ASP A 38 5.13 12.61 12.52
CA ASP A 38 4.88 13.58 11.46
C ASP A 38 5.62 14.88 11.74
N PRO A 39 6.06 15.60 10.69
CA PRO A 39 6.84 16.81 10.88
C PRO A 39 6.08 17.74 11.85
N ALA A 40 6.71 18.05 12.98
CA ALA A 40 6.10 18.87 14.03
C ALA A 40 5.69 20.26 13.52
N ASN A 41 6.33 20.71 12.44
CA ASN A 41 5.95 21.88 11.67
C ASN A 41 5.87 21.49 10.19
N PRO A 42 4.68 21.51 9.55
CA PRO A 42 4.57 21.25 8.12
C PRO A 42 5.39 22.27 7.33
N ILE A 43 6.01 21.82 6.22
CA ILE A 43 6.73 22.72 5.31
C ILE A 43 5.69 23.54 4.56
N LEU A 44 5.59 24.83 4.86
CA LEU A 44 4.65 25.76 4.21
C LEU A 44 5.40 27.00 3.67
N PRO A 45 5.06 27.51 2.46
CA PRO A 45 4.08 26.94 1.53
C PRO A 45 4.56 25.61 0.93
N LEU A 46 3.63 24.78 0.45
CA LEU A 46 4.00 23.57 -0.27
C LEU A 46 4.65 24.00 -1.59
N ALA A 47 5.92 23.65 -1.80
CA ALA A 47 6.66 24.07 -2.98
C ALA A 47 6.24 23.29 -4.24
N SER A 48 5.01 23.48 -4.72
CA SER A 48 4.45 22.85 -5.92
C SER A 48 5.29 23.12 -7.17
N GLU A 49 5.85 24.34 -7.28
CA GLU A 49 6.76 24.74 -8.36
C GLU A 49 8.03 23.87 -8.47
N LYS A 50 8.41 23.16 -7.39
CA LYS A 50 9.56 22.25 -7.40
C LYS A 50 9.20 20.81 -7.77
N SER A 51 7.94 20.41 -7.58
CA SER A 51 7.51 19.02 -7.77
C SER A 51 6.89 18.77 -9.15
N ARG A 52 6.30 19.79 -9.79
CA ARG A 52 5.78 19.74 -11.16
C ARG A 52 6.81 20.33 -12.15
N PRO A 53 7.10 19.67 -13.30
CA PRO A 53 7.97 20.23 -14.33
C PRO A 53 7.41 21.57 -14.83
N GLN A 54 8.18 22.67 -14.74
CA GLN A 54 7.67 24.03 -15.00
C GLN A 54 7.09 24.24 -16.41
N VAL A 55 7.52 23.44 -17.39
CA VAL A 55 7.01 23.50 -18.76
C VAL A 55 6.04 22.34 -18.94
N ASN A 56 4.77 22.67 -19.17
CA ASN A 56 3.79 21.70 -19.62
C ASN A 56 4.21 21.14 -20.99
N PRO A 57 4.59 19.85 -21.10
CA PRO A 57 4.96 19.31 -22.40
C PRO A 57 3.76 19.32 -23.36
N PHE A 58 2.53 19.27 -22.86
CA PHE A 58 1.31 19.28 -23.66
C PHE A 58 0.82 20.69 -24.02
N ALA A 59 1.58 21.74 -23.68
CA ALA A 59 1.25 23.12 -24.03
C ALA A 59 1.06 23.31 -25.54
N GLY A 60 0.03 24.08 -25.90
CA GLY A 60 -0.33 24.36 -27.30
C GLY A 60 -1.53 23.54 -27.81
N GLY A 61 -2.14 22.75 -26.93
CA GLY A 61 -3.33 21.96 -27.23
C GLY A 61 -3.03 20.60 -27.85
N LEU A 62 -4.02 19.71 -27.73
CA LEU A 62 -3.94 18.37 -28.30
C LEU A 62 -4.39 18.40 -29.77
N SER A 63 -3.71 17.64 -30.62
CA SER A 63 -4.03 17.58 -32.04
C SER A 63 -5.39 16.90 -32.25
N THR A 64 -6.16 17.40 -33.21
CA THR A 64 -7.37 16.70 -33.66
C THR A 64 -6.99 15.67 -34.71
N ALA A 65 -7.66 14.51 -34.68
CA ALA A 65 -7.57 13.57 -35.79
C ALA A 65 -7.96 14.27 -37.11
N PRO A 66 -7.42 13.82 -38.26
CA PRO A 66 -7.83 14.35 -39.56
C PRO A 66 -9.34 14.33 -39.73
N SER A 67 -9.91 15.34 -40.39
CA SER A 67 -11.36 15.43 -40.62
C SER A 67 -11.95 14.27 -41.44
N ALA A 68 -11.12 13.49 -42.14
CA ALA A 68 -11.52 12.26 -42.82
C ALA A 68 -11.74 11.07 -41.86
N CYS A 69 -11.39 11.23 -40.58
CA CYS A 69 -11.47 10.23 -39.52
C CYS A 69 -12.69 10.47 -38.63
N ASP A 70 -13.88 10.27 -39.19
CA ASP A 70 -15.14 10.37 -38.45
C ASP A 70 -15.34 9.20 -37.46
N ASP A 71 -14.69 8.07 -37.72
CA ASP A 71 -14.63 6.90 -36.85
C ASP A 71 -13.19 6.35 -36.85
N LEU A 72 -12.43 6.57 -35.77
CA LEU A 72 -11.09 5.99 -35.63
C LEU A 72 -11.14 4.51 -35.24
N PHE A 73 -12.26 4.01 -34.70
CA PHE A 73 -12.43 2.59 -34.38
C PHE A 73 -12.54 1.75 -35.64
N ASN A 74 -13.21 2.27 -36.66
CA ASN A 74 -13.29 1.69 -38.00
C ASN A 74 -12.81 2.71 -39.03
N PRO A 75 -11.51 3.01 -39.08
CA PRO A 75 -10.99 4.08 -39.91
C PRO A 75 -11.25 3.74 -41.37
N SER A 76 -12.04 4.57 -42.04
CA SER A 76 -12.27 4.45 -43.49
C SER A 76 -10.94 4.49 -44.24
N ASN A 77 -10.88 3.95 -45.47
CA ASN A 77 -9.67 4.08 -46.30
C ASN A 77 -9.21 5.54 -46.44
N LYS A 78 -10.15 6.50 -46.46
CA LYS A 78 -9.83 7.93 -46.48
C LYS A 78 -9.17 8.39 -45.18
N CYS A 79 -9.69 7.98 -44.03
CA CYS A 79 -9.08 8.24 -42.73
C CYS A 79 -7.67 7.66 -42.67
N GLN A 80 -7.50 6.39 -43.06
CA GLN A 80 -6.19 5.73 -43.09
C GLN A 80 -5.19 6.50 -43.95
N MET A 81 -5.57 6.86 -45.18
CA MET A 81 -4.72 7.68 -46.06
C MET A 81 -4.43 9.07 -45.46
N ALA A 82 -5.40 9.71 -44.83
CA ALA A 82 -5.20 11.01 -44.19
C ALA A 82 -4.23 10.92 -42.98
N LEU A 83 -4.26 9.82 -42.24
CA LEU A 83 -3.32 9.54 -41.15
C LEU A 83 -1.90 9.26 -41.67
N PHE A 84 -1.76 8.64 -42.85
CA PHE A 84 -0.46 8.39 -43.49
C PHE A 84 0.21 9.64 -44.08
N VAL A 85 -0.56 10.68 -44.39
CA VAL A 85 -0.08 11.88 -45.09
C VAL A 85 0.37 13.00 -44.11
N GLN A 86 0.26 12.80 -42.79
CA GLN A 86 0.71 13.81 -41.83
C GLN A 86 2.24 14.02 -41.94
N ASP A 87 2.65 15.28 -42.11
CA ASP A 87 4.03 15.73 -42.45
C ASP A 87 5.11 15.39 -41.40
N ASP A 88 4.72 14.81 -40.27
CA ASP A 88 5.58 14.60 -39.10
C ASP A 88 6.50 13.37 -39.24
N GLY A 89 6.45 12.64 -40.37
CA GLY A 89 7.29 11.46 -40.63
C GLY A 89 6.92 10.22 -39.80
N VAL A 90 5.70 10.20 -39.27
CA VAL A 90 5.21 9.24 -38.28
C VAL A 90 4.44 8.11 -38.98
N VAL A 91 4.81 6.85 -38.73
CA VAL A 91 3.94 5.67 -38.97
C VAL A 91 2.58 6.03 -38.40
N ALA A 92 1.46 5.88 -39.12
CA ALA A 92 0.11 6.45 -38.86
C ALA A 92 -0.42 6.58 -37.40
N PHE A 93 0.24 5.97 -36.41
CA PHE A 93 -0.02 6.03 -34.97
C PHE A 93 1.23 6.12 -34.09
N GLY A 94 2.37 6.65 -34.55
CA GLY A 94 3.65 6.66 -33.83
C GLY A 94 4.14 8.06 -33.42
N GLY A 95 3.26 9.00 -33.06
CA GLY A 95 3.62 10.43 -33.01
C GLY A 95 3.89 11.02 -31.64
N GLY A 96 3.76 10.25 -30.56
CA GLY A 96 3.93 10.76 -29.20
C GLY A 96 2.91 11.86 -28.86
N SER A 97 1.72 11.79 -29.47
CA SER A 97 0.68 12.81 -29.31
C SER A 97 -0.59 12.22 -28.72
N LEU A 98 -1.32 13.05 -27.95
CA LEU A 98 -2.71 12.78 -27.63
C LEU A 98 -3.56 13.35 -28.76
N LYS A 99 -4.41 12.51 -29.36
CA LYS A 99 -5.24 12.86 -30.51
C LYS A 99 -6.71 12.78 -30.15
N PHE A 100 -7.48 13.84 -30.38
CA PHE A 100 -8.93 13.77 -30.24
C PHE A 100 -9.55 13.03 -31.42
N GLN A 101 -10.34 12.01 -31.12
CA GLN A 101 -11.14 11.32 -32.13
C GLN A 101 -12.28 12.21 -32.64
N ASP A 102 -12.85 13.04 -31.78
CA ASP A 102 -14.14 13.65 -32.05
C ASP A 102 -14.23 15.12 -31.61
N LYS A 103 -15.32 15.76 -32.05
CA LYS A 103 -15.71 17.10 -31.61
C LYS A 103 -16.54 17.06 -30.31
N ALA A 104 -16.68 15.91 -29.65
CA ALA A 104 -17.50 15.77 -28.45
C ALA A 104 -16.83 16.39 -27.22
N CYS A 105 -15.50 16.41 -27.17
CA CYS A 105 -14.79 17.16 -26.13
C CYS A 105 -14.98 18.68 -26.31
N SER A 106 -15.68 19.29 -25.34
CA SER A 106 -15.82 20.75 -25.20
C SER A 106 -14.44 21.42 -25.02
N ALA A 107 -14.33 22.72 -25.26
CA ALA A 107 -13.07 23.43 -25.05
C ALA A 107 -12.55 23.28 -23.61
N ASP A 108 -13.44 23.27 -22.62
CA ASP A 108 -13.12 23.04 -21.22
C ASP A 108 -12.56 21.63 -20.96
N HIS A 109 -13.22 20.60 -21.50
CA HIS A 109 -12.73 19.21 -21.40
C HIS A 109 -11.31 19.08 -21.99
N ARG A 110 -11.03 19.78 -23.09
CA ARG A 110 -9.70 19.75 -23.71
C ARG A 110 -8.63 20.38 -22.82
N MET A 111 -8.93 21.50 -22.16
CA MET A 111 -8.00 22.13 -21.22
C MET A 111 -7.77 21.24 -19.99
N ARG A 112 -8.84 20.70 -19.40
CA ARG A 112 -8.73 19.78 -18.25
C ARG A 112 -7.89 18.54 -18.59
N LEU A 113 -8.06 17.99 -19.81
CA LEU A 113 -7.27 16.85 -20.25
C LEU A 113 -5.79 17.20 -20.47
N GLU A 114 -5.49 18.39 -21.00
CA GLU A 114 -4.10 18.85 -21.11
C GLU A 114 -3.43 18.89 -19.73
N THR A 115 -4.15 19.41 -18.73
CA THR A 115 -3.72 19.39 -17.32
C THR A 115 -3.56 17.97 -16.79
N ALA A 116 -4.55 17.09 -17.00
CA ALA A 116 -4.48 15.70 -16.53
C ALA A 116 -3.30 14.92 -17.15
N ALA A 117 -2.99 15.16 -18.43
CA ALA A 117 -1.85 14.57 -19.10
C ALA A 117 -0.52 15.06 -18.52
N TRP A 118 -0.42 16.36 -18.22
CA TRP A 118 0.75 16.94 -17.55
C TRP A 118 0.93 16.41 -16.13
N ASP A 119 -0.16 16.20 -15.40
CA ASP A 119 -0.13 15.60 -14.07
C ASP A 119 0.28 14.13 -14.14
N ALA A 120 -0.28 13.35 -15.06
CA ALA A 120 0.12 11.95 -15.28
C ALA A 120 1.61 11.85 -15.65
N TYR A 121 2.11 12.76 -16.51
CA TYR A 121 3.54 12.89 -16.80
C TYR A 121 4.35 13.15 -15.52
N THR A 122 3.93 14.13 -14.71
CA THR A 122 4.58 14.48 -13.44
C THR A 122 4.66 13.28 -12.49
N LEU A 123 3.52 12.60 -12.30
CA LEU A 123 3.41 11.40 -11.46
C LEU A 123 4.30 10.26 -12.00
N SER A 124 4.33 10.05 -13.32
CA SER A 124 5.20 9.03 -13.93
C SER A 124 6.69 9.33 -13.76
N VAL A 125 7.11 10.61 -13.82
CA VAL A 125 8.48 11.01 -13.54
C VAL A 125 8.85 10.69 -12.09
N VAL A 126 7.95 10.93 -11.14
CA VAL A 126 8.15 10.57 -9.73
C VAL A 126 8.24 9.04 -9.55
N GLY A 127 7.30 8.29 -10.13
CA GLY A 127 7.25 6.82 -10.06
C GLY A 127 8.43 6.12 -10.74
N SER A 128 9.07 6.76 -11.72
CA SER A 128 10.23 6.22 -12.45
C SER A 128 11.56 6.24 -11.67
N LYS A 129 11.58 6.86 -10.49
CA LYS A 129 12.77 6.95 -9.64
C LYS A 129 12.89 5.73 -8.72
N ASN A 130 14.10 5.26 -8.51
CA ASN A 130 14.37 4.25 -7.49
C ASN A 130 14.03 4.80 -6.09
N PRO A 131 13.44 4.00 -5.18
CA PRO A 131 13.26 4.38 -3.80
C PRO A 131 14.61 4.32 -3.06
N GLU A 132 15.34 5.43 -3.06
CA GLU A 132 16.68 5.54 -2.46
C GLU A 132 16.67 5.81 -0.95
N THR A 133 15.54 6.22 -0.40
CA THR A 133 15.36 6.56 1.01
C THR A 133 14.39 5.61 1.69
N GLY A 134 14.54 5.38 3.00
CA GLY A 134 13.67 4.48 3.75
C GLY A 134 12.19 4.86 3.66
N ASP A 135 11.92 6.16 3.72
CA ASP A 135 10.64 6.79 3.43
C ASP A 135 10.01 6.31 2.11
N LYS A 136 10.75 6.39 1.00
CA LYS A 136 10.24 5.97 -0.31
C LYS A 136 10.04 4.46 -0.35
N ILE A 137 10.95 3.69 0.28
CA ILE A 137 10.83 2.24 0.41
C ILE A 137 9.54 1.88 1.15
N ALA A 138 9.17 2.59 2.22
CA ALA A 138 7.93 2.36 2.94
C ALA A 138 6.68 2.56 2.06
N VAL A 139 6.67 3.58 1.19
CA VAL A 139 5.57 3.78 0.24
C VAL A 139 5.50 2.63 -0.76
N TRP A 140 6.64 2.19 -1.30
CA TRP A 140 6.69 1.03 -2.18
C TRP A 140 6.17 -0.24 -1.49
N ARG A 141 6.57 -0.50 -0.24
CA ARG A 141 6.08 -1.65 0.52
C ARG A 141 4.58 -1.59 0.78
N ALA A 142 4.04 -0.41 1.10
CA ALA A 142 2.62 -0.25 1.36
C ALA A 142 1.75 -0.47 0.12
N TYR A 143 2.17 -0.01 -1.06
CA TYR A 143 1.34 -0.05 -2.26
C TYR A 143 1.69 -1.17 -3.24
N VAL A 144 2.91 -1.71 -3.19
CA VAL A 144 3.35 -2.81 -4.07
C VAL A 144 3.50 -4.11 -3.28
N GLY A 145 4.04 -4.05 -2.08
CA GLY A 145 4.21 -5.20 -1.20
C GLY A 145 5.64 -5.30 -0.65
N PRO A 146 5.87 -6.11 0.39
CA PRO A 146 7.19 -6.26 1.01
C PRO A 146 8.26 -6.80 0.04
N ASP A 147 7.84 -7.56 -0.97
CA ASP A 147 8.64 -8.14 -2.06
C ASP A 147 8.77 -7.21 -3.28
N TYR A 148 8.45 -5.91 -3.16
CA TYR A 148 8.44 -4.96 -4.28
C TYR A 148 9.72 -4.97 -5.12
N SER A 149 10.87 -5.24 -4.51
CA SER A 149 12.17 -5.24 -5.18
C SER A 149 12.25 -6.24 -6.33
N GLU A 150 11.45 -7.31 -6.30
CA GLU A 150 11.37 -8.29 -7.39
C GLU A 150 10.71 -7.74 -8.66
N GLN A 151 9.85 -6.72 -8.51
CA GLN A 151 9.08 -6.13 -9.61
C GLN A 151 9.42 -4.66 -9.88
N GLN A 152 10.31 -4.07 -9.08
CA GLN A 152 10.67 -2.65 -9.12
C GLN A 152 11.16 -2.21 -10.50
N ASP A 153 12.13 -2.91 -11.08
CA ASP A 153 12.73 -2.52 -12.37
C ASP A 153 11.68 -2.49 -13.49
N ARG A 154 10.76 -3.46 -13.48
CA ARG A 154 9.63 -3.52 -14.40
C ARG A 154 8.70 -2.34 -14.19
N MET A 155 8.28 -2.09 -12.96
CA MET A 155 7.35 -0.99 -12.68
C MET A 155 7.95 0.37 -13.08
N ILE A 156 9.23 0.58 -12.78
CA ILE A 156 9.98 1.78 -13.20
C ILE A 156 10.03 1.90 -14.72
N ALA A 157 10.25 0.80 -15.45
CA ALA A 157 10.23 0.81 -16.90
C ALA A 157 8.85 1.22 -17.46
N ASN A 158 7.76 0.76 -16.86
CA ASN A 158 6.40 1.15 -17.25
C ASN A 158 6.16 2.65 -17.02
N PHE A 159 6.58 3.18 -15.87
CA PHE A 159 6.51 4.63 -15.62
C PHE A 159 7.33 5.44 -16.64
N LYS A 160 8.54 4.99 -17.00
CA LYS A 160 9.34 5.64 -18.03
C LYS A 160 8.65 5.65 -19.38
N ARG A 161 7.95 4.59 -19.77
CA ARG A 161 7.17 4.58 -21.03
C ARG A 161 6.05 5.62 -21.04
N VAL A 162 5.43 5.91 -19.90
CA VAL A 162 4.50 7.04 -19.77
C VAL A 162 5.24 8.37 -19.90
N ALA A 163 6.32 8.57 -19.14
CA ALA A 163 7.07 9.82 -19.13
C ALA A 163 7.65 10.17 -20.52
N ASP A 164 8.20 9.16 -21.19
CA ASP A 164 8.94 9.31 -22.45
C ASP A 164 8.03 9.23 -23.68
N PHE A 165 6.71 8.97 -23.53
CA PHE A 165 5.82 8.66 -24.67
C PHE A 165 5.87 9.74 -25.75
N ARG A 166 5.92 11.03 -25.36
CA ARG A 166 6.03 12.16 -26.29
C ARG A 166 7.38 12.24 -26.97
N HIS A 167 8.44 11.94 -26.24
CA HIS A 167 9.80 12.03 -26.74
C HIS A 167 10.10 10.90 -27.72
N ASP A 168 9.71 9.69 -27.34
CA ASP A 168 9.97 8.47 -28.09
C ASP A 168 9.20 8.41 -29.41
N LYS A 169 8.04 9.08 -29.48
CA LYS A 169 7.17 9.07 -30.67
C LYS A 169 7.04 7.64 -31.22
N LYS A 170 6.68 6.71 -30.33
CA LYS A 170 6.49 5.30 -30.68
C LYS A 170 5.03 4.99 -30.94
N PHE A 171 4.14 5.69 -30.24
CA PHE A 171 2.71 5.52 -30.37
C PHE A 171 1.96 6.84 -30.11
N ASP A 172 0.72 6.92 -30.58
CA ASP A 172 -0.25 7.95 -30.23
C ASP A 172 -1.31 7.36 -29.30
N ILE A 173 -1.92 8.22 -28.48
CA ILE A 173 -3.08 7.87 -27.66
C ILE A 173 -4.28 8.65 -28.17
N ILE A 174 -5.31 7.94 -28.57
CA ILE A 174 -6.55 8.51 -29.06
C ILE A 174 -7.49 8.72 -27.89
N ILE A 175 -7.94 9.96 -27.71
CA ILE A 175 -8.83 10.36 -26.63
C ILE A 175 -10.23 10.64 -27.19
N SER A 176 -11.25 10.14 -26.49
CA SER A 176 -12.65 10.43 -26.78
C SER A 176 -13.37 10.88 -25.52
N CYS A 177 -14.26 11.87 -25.66
CA CYS A 177 -15.24 12.24 -24.62
C CYS A 177 -16.61 11.61 -24.89
N MET A 178 -16.71 10.71 -25.86
CA MET A 178 -17.86 9.84 -26.03
C MET A 178 -17.64 8.54 -25.26
N ASP A 179 -18.74 7.80 -25.07
CA ASP A 179 -18.73 6.45 -24.49
C ASP A 179 -18.95 5.37 -25.58
N PRO A 180 -17.98 5.12 -26.46
CA PRO A 180 -18.14 4.18 -27.57
C PRO A 180 -18.38 2.72 -27.14
N LYS A 181 -18.11 2.35 -25.88
CA LYS A 181 -18.32 1.00 -25.37
C LYS A 181 -19.50 0.88 -24.39
N GLY A 182 -20.16 1.99 -24.06
CA GLY A 182 -21.24 1.99 -23.06
C GLY A 182 -20.74 1.68 -21.65
N TYR A 183 -19.51 2.05 -21.31
CA TYR A 183 -18.86 1.74 -20.03
C TYR A 183 -19.01 2.87 -19.01
N CYS A 184 -19.26 4.11 -19.42
CA CYS A 184 -19.40 5.26 -18.51
C CYS A 184 -20.64 5.16 -17.61
N SER A 185 -21.67 4.42 -18.05
CA SER A 185 -22.86 4.14 -17.25
C SER A 185 -22.71 2.97 -16.27
N ARG A 186 -21.57 2.27 -16.29
CA ARG A 186 -21.33 1.12 -15.41
C ARG A 186 -20.82 1.58 -14.05
N SER A 187 -21.04 0.72 -13.06
CA SER A 187 -20.38 0.80 -11.76
C SER A 187 -19.39 -0.35 -11.60
N VAL A 188 -18.28 -0.08 -10.92
CA VAL A 188 -17.32 -1.08 -10.45
C VAL A 188 -17.06 -0.83 -8.98
N ASN A 189 -17.28 -1.84 -8.14
CA ASN A 189 -17.28 -1.70 -6.68
C ASN A 189 -18.18 -0.51 -6.23
N ASP A 190 -19.39 -0.43 -6.80
CA ASP A 190 -20.40 0.62 -6.56
C ASP A 190 -19.95 2.05 -6.85
N LYS A 191 -18.85 2.21 -7.58
CA LYS A 191 -18.34 3.51 -8.01
C LYS A 191 -18.54 3.69 -9.52
N PRO A 192 -18.91 4.89 -9.96
CA PRO A 192 -19.00 5.20 -11.38
C PRO A 192 -17.61 5.10 -12.05
N VAL A 193 -17.61 4.65 -13.30
CA VAL A 193 -16.41 4.62 -14.14
C VAL A 193 -16.06 6.06 -14.56
N ALA A 194 -14.84 6.51 -14.25
CA ALA A 194 -14.36 7.83 -14.65
C ALA A 194 -13.75 7.83 -16.05
N ALA A 195 -13.04 6.76 -16.40
CA ALA A 195 -12.45 6.58 -17.71
C ALA A 195 -12.28 5.08 -17.97
N TYR A 196 -11.95 4.73 -19.21
CA TYR A 196 -11.52 3.39 -19.53
C TYR A 196 -10.61 3.39 -20.77
N ALA A 197 -9.63 2.50 -20.75
CA ALA A 197 -8.67 2.35 -21.83
C ALA A 197 -8.77 1.00 -22.53
N TRP A 198 -8.31 0.95 -23.77
CA TRP A 198 -8.09 -0.30 -24.47
C TRP A 198 -7.08 -0.14 -25.60
N THR A 199 -6.47 -1.26 -25.97
CA THR A 199 -5.69 -1.35 -27.20
C THR A 199 -6.45 -2.19 -28.22
N TYR A 200 -6.60 -1.68 -29.43
CA TYR A 200 -7.20 -2.39 -30.56
C TYR A 200 -6.11 -2.76 -31.56
N ARG A 201 -6.02 -4.04 -31.93
CA ARG A 201 -5.10 -4.50 -32.96
C ARG A 201 -5.78 -4.38 -34.33
N GLY A 202 -5.46 -3.31 -35.04
CA GLY A 202 -5.95 -3.06 -36.39
C GLY A 202 -4.97 -3.49 -37.47
N TRP A 203 -5.29 -3.13 -38.71
CA TRP A 203 -4.50 -3.52 -39.89
C TRP A 203 -3.05 -3.02 -39.88
N LEU A 204 -2.79 -1.88 -39.24
CA LEU A 204 -1.49 -1.19 -39.25
C LEU A 204 -0.70 -1.31 -37.94
N GLY A 205 -1.22 -2.09 -36.99
CA GLY A 205 -0.61 -2.23 -35.66
C GLY A 205 -1.61 -2.08 -34.54
N ASP A 206 -1.10 -1.77 -33.36
CA ASP A 206 -1.88 -1.55 -32.15
C ASP A 206 -2.27 -0.06 -32.05
N TYR A 207 -3.53 0.18 -31.71
CA TYR A 207 -4.15 1.50 -31.60
C TYR A 207 -4.58 1.69 -30.15
N HIS A 208 -4.15 2.77 -29.52
CA HIS A 208 -4.33 2.98 -28.08
C HIS A 208 -5.41 4.02 -27.83
N TYR A 209 -6.43 3.65 -27.06
CA TYR A 209 -7.60 4.49 -26.81
C TYR A 209 -7.82 4.70 -25.33
N ILE A 210 -8.21 5.92 -24.97
CA ILE A 210 -8.76 6.26 -23.65
C ILE A 210 -10.07 7.02 -23.88
N ALA A 211 -11.15 6.54 -23.30
CA ALA A 211 -12.42 7.24 -23.25
C ALA A 211 -12.61 7.84 -21.86
N LEU A 212 -13.03 9.11 -21.81
CA LEU A 212 -13.23 9.87 -20.58
C LEU A 212 -14.72 10.11 -20.35
N CYS A 213 -15.20 9.72 -19.18
CA CYS A 213 -16.59 9.89 -18.76
C CYS A 213 -16.78 11.25 -18.07
N ASP A 214 -18.02 11.77 -18.00
CA ASP A 214 -18.28 13.10 -17.44
C ASP A 214 -17.73 13.29 -16.02
N ILE A 215 -17.79 12.25 -15.18
CA ILE A 215 -17.27 12.34 -13.81
C ILE A 215 -15.75 12.57 -13.74
N PHE A 216 -14.98 12.16 -14.75
CA PHE A 216 -13.54 12.45 -14.82
C PHE A 216 -13.27 13.95 -14.74
N PHE A 217 -14.06 14.75 -15.46
CA PHE A 217 -13.89 16.20 -15.51
C PHE A 217 -14.31 16.91 -14.23
N SER A 218 -14.99 16.22 -13.30
CA SER A 218 -15.32 16.75 -11.97
C SER A 218 -14.21 16.56 -10.94
N LEU A 219 -13.18 15.78 -11.26
CA LEU A 219 -12.04 15.56 -10.37
C LEU A 219 -11.13 16.79 -10.34
N PRO A 220 -10.50 17.07 -9.18
CA PRO A 220 -9.51 18.14 -9.10
C PRO A 220 -8.23 17.74 -9.83
N ASP A 221 -7.47 18.70 -10.37
CA ASP A 221 -6.09 18.45 -10.78
C ASP A 221 -5.13 18.34 -9.60
N LEU A 222 -3.87 18.05 -9.91
CA LEU A 222 -2.82 17.92 -8.92
C LEU A 222 -2.51 19.24 -8.19
N GLU A 223 -2.71 20.39 -8.84
CA GLU A 223 -2.45 21.72 -8.29
C GLU A 223 -3.58 22.16 -7.35
N GLU A 224 -4.84 22.10 -7.80
CA GLU A 224 -6.03 22.26 -6.98
C GLU A 224 -5.98 21.34 -5.76
N LYS A 225 -5.54 20.09 -5.94
CA LYS A 225 -5.37 19.14 -4.83
C LYS A 225 -4.28 19.56 -3.85
N THR A 226 -3.16 20.07 -4.36
CA THR A 226 -2.07 20.59 -3.54
C THR A 226 -2.51 21.78 -2.71
N GLU A 227 -3.24 22.73 -3.30
CA GLU A 227 -3.80 23.90 -2.62
C GLU A 227 -4.76 23.50 -1.50
N ILE A 228 -5.64 22.51 -1.76
CA ILE A 228 -6.54 21.98 -0.73
C ILE A 228 -5.72 21.42 0.44
N ILE A 229 -4.70 20.60 0.18
CA ILE A 229 -3.88 20.01 1.25
C ILE A 229 -3.12 21.09 2.01
N GLU A 230 -2.58 22.09 1.32
CA GLU A 230 -1.87 23.20 1.93
C GLU A 230 -2.77 24.02 2.86
N ASP A 231 -3.96 24.40 2.41
CA ASP A 231 -4.94 25.13 3.22
C ASP A 231 -5.33 24.34 4.48
N GLN A 232 -5.50 23.02 4.38
CA GLN A 232 -5.82 22.19 5.55
C GLN A 232 -4.64 22.09 6.51
N LEU A 233 -3.41 21.97 6.00
CA LEU A 233 -2.20 21.98 6.84
C LEU A 233 -2.02 23.33 7.55
N GLN A 234 -2.30 24.47 6.89
CA GLN A 234 -2.28 25.79 7.51
C GLN A 234 -3.28 25.92 8.67
N ARG A 235 -4.41 25.19 8.60
CA ARG A 235 -5.42 25.10 9.66
C ARG A 235 -5.08 24.07 10.75
N GLY A 236 -3.95 23.39 10.63
CA GLY A 236 -3.52 22.34 11.56
C GLY A 236 -4.17 20.97 11.31
N ASP A 237 -4.91 20.80 10.22
CA ASP A 237 -5.51 19.51 9.85
C ASP A 237 -4.61 18.74 8.88
N SER A 238 -3.83 17.80 9.43
CA SER A 238 -2.94 16.91 8.67
C SER A 238 -3.65 15.77 7.94
N LYS A 239 -4.96 15.55 8.14
CA LYS A 239 -5.69 14.40 7.60
C LYS A 239 -5.55 14.26 6.09
N TYR A 240 -5.61 15.38 5.37
CA TYR A 240 -5.55 15.43 3.91
C TYR A 240 -4.15 15.09 3.37
N ALA A 241 -3.10 15.35 4.16
CA ALA A 241 -1.72 14.96 3.84
C ALA A 241 -1.42 13.50 4.24
N ARG A 242 -2.04 13.00 5.34
CA ARG A 242 -1.78 11.66 5.89
C ARG A 242 -2.59 10.55 5.24
N GLU A 243 -3.85 10.76 4.89
CA GLU A 243 -4.67 9.68 4.35
C GLU A 243 -4.73 9.79 2.82
N ALA A 244 -4.20 8.76 2.14
CA ALA A 244 -4.09 8.76 0.68
C ALA A 244 -5.45 8.96 -0.02
N VAL A 245 -6.57 8.57 0.62
CA VAL A 245 -7.92 8.73 0.05
C VAL A 245 -8.27 10.18 -0.31
N TRP A 246 -7.69 11.18 0.38
CA TRP A 246 -7.94 12.60 0.09
C TRP A 246 -7.13 13.14 -1.08
N GLN A 247 -6.10 12.41 -1.53
CA GLN A 247 -5.12 12.85 -2.53
C GLN A 247 -5.51 12.52 -3.97
N LYS A 248 -6.73 12.02 -4.20
CA LYS A 248 -7.24 11.69 -5.55
C LYS A 248 -7.31 12.92 -6.45
N ASN A 249 -6.82 12.79 -7.67
CA ASN A 249 -6.82 13.85 -8.68
C ASN A 249 -6.96 13.28 -10.10
N MET A 250 -7.31 14.12 -11.08
CA MET A 250 -7.52 13.68 -12.47
C MET A 250 -6.25 13.14 -13.15
N GLY A 251 -5.08 13.66 -12.80
CA GLY A 251 -3.79 13.16 -13.31
C GLY A 251 -3.53 11.71 -12.93
N GLN A 252 -3.83 11.35 -11.68
CA GLN A 252 -3.74 9.97 -11.20
C GLN A 252 -4.67 9.04 -11.99
N PHE A 253 -5.93 9.45 -12.24
CA PHE A 253 -6.87 8.66 -13.03
C PHE A 253 -6.41 8.53 -14.49
N PHE A 254 -5.87 9.59 -15.08
CA PHE A 254 -5.34 9.50 -16.43
C PHE A 254 -4.12 8.57 -16.52
N LEU A 255 -3.23 8.62 -15.52
CA LEU A 255 -2.10 7.70 -15.40
C LEU A 255 -2.55 6.23 -15.29
N HIS A 256 -3.60 5.95 -14.51
CA HIS A 256 -4.22 4.64 -14.43
C HIS A 256 -4.59 4.12 -15.83
N GLU A 257 -5.32 4.91 -16.61
CA GLU A 257 -5.75 4.52 -17.96
C GLU A 257 -4.57 4.31 -18.92
N MET A 258 -3.53 5.16 -18.82
CA MET A 258 -2.34 4.99 -19.64
C MET A 258 -1.66 3.64 -19.38
N MET A 259 -1.70 3.11 -18.15
CA MET A 259 -1.06 1.83 -17.81
C MET A 259 -1.69 0.64 -18.52
N HIS A 260 -3.00 0.68 -18.81
CA HIS A 260 -3.69 -0.38 -19.55
C HIS A 260 -3.27 -0.49 -21.02
N LEU A 261 -2.64 0.53 -21.59
CA LEU A 261 -2.23 0.51 -23.00
C LEU A 261 -1.08 -0.48 -23.20
N HIS A 262 -1.14 -1.35 -24.21
CA HIS A 262 -0.08 -2.33 -24.47
C HIS A 262 1.30 -1.69 -24.76
N SER A 263 1.31 -0.45 -25.23
CA SER A 263 2.54 0.30 -25.46
C SER A 263 3.20 0.82 -24.19
N VAL A 264 2.45 0.85 -23.08
CA VAL A 264 2.90 1.33 -21.77
C VAL A 264 3.07 0.18 -20.80
N GLY A 265 2.07 -0.69 -20.66
CA GLY A 265 2.09 -1.83 -19.77
C GLY A 265 2.77 -3.05 -20.40
N ASP A 266 3.93 -3.45 -19.87
CA ASP A 266 4.64 -4.69 -20.24
C ASP A 266 5.08 -5.46 -18.97
N PRO A 267 4.45 -6.61 -18.64
CA PRO A 267 3.35 -7.23 -19.37
C PRO A 267 2.10 -6.34 -19.31
N HIS A 268 1.10 -6.69 -20.13
CA HIS A 268 -0.16 -5.94 -20.13
C HIS A 268 -0.72 -5.80 -18.71
N ILE A 269 -0.98 -4.55 -18.32
CA ILE A 269 -1.51 -4.18 -17.01
C ILE A 269 -3.03 -4.20 -17.08
N ILE A 270 -3.64 -4.87 -16.11
CA ILE A 270 -5.09 -5.03 -15.99
C ILE A 270 -5.58 -4.39 -14.68
N ASP A 271 -6.87 -4.50 -14.43
CA ASP A 271 -7.44 -4.25 -13.12
C ASP A 271 -7.43 -5.53 -12.33
N GLU A 272 -6.55 -5.65 -11.35
CA GLU A 272 -6.51 -6.87 -10.54
C GLU A 272 -7.72 -6.95 -9.62
N TYR A 273 -8.15 -8.17 -9.34
CA TYR A 273 -9.07 -8.42 -8.24
C TYR A 273 -8.31 -8.46 -6.92
N VAL A 274 -8.93 -8.14 -5.80
CA VAL A 274 -8.28 -8.38 -4.51
C VAL A 274 -8.10 -9.89 -4.30
N SER A 275 -9.09 -10.70 -4.65
CA SER A 275 -9.01 -12.17 -4.54
C SER A 275 -8.16 -12.80 -5.65
N ASP A 276 -7.65 -14.01 -5.38
CA ASP A 276 -6.90 -14.80 -6.36
C ASP A 276 -7.79 -15.57 -7.34
N SER A 277 -9.09 -15.66 -7.05
CA SER A 277 -10.05 -16.39 -7.89
C SER A 277 -10.38 -15.66 -9.19
N GLY A 278 -9.89 -14.42 -9.37
CA GLY A 278 -10.22 -13.58 -10.51
C GLY A 278 -11.67 -13.09 -10.52
N ASN A 279 -12.38 -13.21 -9.40
CA ASN A 279 -13.76 -12.76 -9.20
C ASN A 279 -13.88 -11.97 -7.88
N GLY A 280 -14.69 -10.91 -7.87
CA GLY A 280 -15.01 -10.14 -6.66
C GLY A 280 -14.60 -8.67 -6.76
N ILE A 281 -14.16 -8.10 -5.64
CA ILE A 281 -13.80 -6.68 -5.54
C ILE A 281 -12.52 -6.41 -6.34
N ARG A 282 -12.55 -5.43 -7.25
CA ARG A 282 -11.35 -4.93 -7.96
C ARG A 282 -10.46 -4.14 -7.00
N ALA A 283 -9.15 -4.19 -7.20
CA ALA A 283 -8.17 -3.47 -6.40
C ALA A 283 -8.14 -1.96 -6.73
N TYR A 284 -9.27 -1.28 -6.51
CA TYR A 284 -9.47 0.16 -6.79
C TYR A 284 -9.52 1.02 -5.53
N GLY A 285 -8.69 2.05 -5.49
CA GLY A 285 -8.47 2.92 -4.35
C GLY A 285 -7.35 2.40 -3.43
N PRO A 286 -6.87 3.27 -2.53
CA PRO A 286 -5.68 2.98 -1.75
C PRO A 286 -5.92 1.82 -0.76
N LYS A 287 -7.16 1.63 -0.28
CA LYS A 287 -7.55 0.50 0.58
C LYS A 287 -7.32 -0.85 -0.12
N TYR A 288 -7.87 -1.01 -1.33
CA TYR A 288 -7.83 -2.31 -2.00
C TYR A 288 -6.52 -2.54 -2.76
N VAL A 289 -5.82 -1.49 -3.20
CA VAL A 289 -4.42 -1.60 -3.67
C VAL A 289 -3.51 -2.09 -2.54
N HIS A 290 -3.61 -1.49 -1.35
CA HIS A 290 -2.83 -1.96 -0.20
C HIS A 290 -3.18 -3.41 0.17
N LYS A 291 -4.48 -3.74 0.20
CA LYS A 291 -4.91 -5.12 0.45
C LYS A 291 -4.30 -6.09 -0.58
N LEU A 292 -4.32 -5.75 -1.87
CA LEU A 292 -3.66 -6.54 -2.92
C LEU A 292 -2.16 -6.73 -2.65
N ALA A 293 -1.46 -5.66 -2.25
CA ALA A 293 -0.03 -5.68 -1.93
C ALA A 293 0.33 -6.55 -0.70
N THR A 294 -0.60 -6.72 0.24
CA THR A 294 -0.38 -7.53 1.46
C THR A 294 -0.70 -9.01 1.31
N LEU A 295 -1.35 -9.42 0.22
CA LEU A 295 -1.77 -10.82 0.04
C LEU A 295 -0.56 -11.70 -0.28
N ASN A 296 -0.39 -12.75 0.52
CA ASN A 296 0.60 -13.79 0.28
C ASN A 296 0.02 -14.85 -0.66
N LEU A 297 0.63 -15.05 -1.83
CA LEU A 297 0.13 -16.00 -2.82
C LEU A 297 1.02 -17.23 -2.88
N ARG A 298 0.42 -18.37 -3.18
CA ARG A 298 1.16 -19.63 -3.36
C ARG A 298 2.14 -19.60 -4.54
N SER A 299 2.03 -18.62 -5.44
CA SER A 299 2.78 -18.52 -6.69
C SER A 299 3.45 -17.15 -6.92
N GLY A 300 3.72 -16.40 -5.85
CA GLY A 300 4.38 -15.08 -5.87
C GLY A 300 3.92 -14.21 -4.69
N GLY A 301 4.68 -13.18 -4.31
CA GLY A 301 4.19 -12.25 -3.28
C GLY A 301 3.24 -11.19 -3.86
N GLY A 302 2.75 -10.31 -2.99
CA GLY A 302 1.81 -9.23 -3.34
C GLY A 302 2.34 -8.32 -4.46
N ALA A 303 3.66 -8.12 -4.55
CA ALA A 303 4.27 -7.33 -5.61
C ALA A 303 4.01 -7.87 -7.01
N THR A 304 3.91 -9.19 -7.17
CA THR A 304 3.69 -9.81 -8.48
C THR A 304 2.36 -9.36 -9.07
N ARG A 305 1.28 -9.37 -8.28
CA ARG A 305 -0.05 -8.91 -8.72
C ARG A 305 -0.16 -7.39 -8.69
N ALA A 306 0.41 -6.74 -7.69
CA ALA A 306 0.39 -5.29 -7.60
C ALA A 306 1.02 -4.65 -8.86
N SER A 307 2.11 -5.22 -9.37
CA SER A 307 2.77 -4.73 -10.58
C SER A 307 2.06 -5.07 -11.90
N THR A 308 0.96 -5.84 -11.87
CA THR A 308 0.03 -6.04 -13.00
C THR A 308 -1.30 -5.29 -12.83
N ASN A 309 -1.46 -4.52 -11.75
CA ASN A 309 -2.66 -3.72 -11.47
C ASN A 309 -2.45 -2.23 -11.80
N ALA A 310 -3.29 -1.64 -12.65
CA ALA A 310 -3.15 -0.24 -13.06
C ALA A 310 -3.22 0.73 -11.87
N ASP A 311 -4.13 0.48 -10.93
CA ASP A 311 -4.33 1.38 -9.80
C ASP A 311 -3.18 1.37 -8.80
N THR A 312 -2.39 0.28 -8.76
CA THR A 312 -1.14 0.24 -8.00
C THR A 312 -0.16 1.30 -8.50
N TYR A 313 0.03 1.42 -9.80
CA TYR A 313 0.91 2.44 -10.37
C TYR A 313 0.41 3.84 -10.06
N ALA A 314 -0.90 4.06 -10.23
CA ALA A 314 -1.53 5.34 -9.99
C ALA A 314 -1.37 5.78 -8.53
N TRP A 315 -1.68 4.89 -7.57
CA TRP A 315 -1.54 5.19 -6.14
C TRP A 315 -0.09 5.30 -5.69
N LEU A 316 0.81 4.42 -6.16
CA LEU A 316 2.23 4.50 -5.83
C LEU A 316 2.82 5.85 -6.24
N ALA A 317 2.61 6.27 -7.49
CA ALA A 317 3.13 7.54 -7.99
C ALA A 317 2.52 8.74 -7.25
N ASN A 318 1.20 8.71 -7.00
CA ASN A 318 0.50 9.75 -6.26
C ASN A 318 1.01 9.90 -4.82
N CYS A 319 1.18 8.77 -4.12
CA CYS A 319 1.67 8.79 -2.74
C CYS A 319 3.15 9.21 -2.67
N LEU A 320 3.99 8.77 -3.60
CA LEU A 320 5.37 9.25 -3.68
C LEU A 320 5.44 10.77 -3.91
N TYR A 321 4.57 11.31 -4.78
CA TYR A 321 4.48 12.75 -5.04
C TYR A 321 4.08 13.53 -3.79
N PHE A 322 2.95 13.18 -3.17
CA PHE A 322 2.46 13.89 -1.99
C PHE A 322 3.34 13.69 -0.77
N PHE A 323 4.02 12.55 -0.66
CA PHE A 323 4.99 12.37 0.41
C PHE A 323 6.22 13.25 0.21
N GLU A 324 6.73 13.37 -1.01
CA GLU A 324 7.85 14.27 -1.31
C GLU A 324 7.48 15.73 -1.04
N LEU A 325 6.23 16.11 -1.31
CA LEU A 325 5.71 17.46 -1.12
C LEU A 325 5.45 17.80 0.35
N THR A 326 4.74 16.94 1.08
CA THR A 326 4.21 17.24 2.42
C THR A 326 5.09 16.72 3.55
N LYS A 327 5.90 15.69 3.28
CA LYS A 327 6.63 14.88 4.27
C LYS A 327 5.74 14.09 5.23
N TYR A 328 4.44 13.98 4.95
CA TYR A 328 3.52 13.08 5.64
C TYR A 328 3.40 11.78 4.85
N PHE A 329 3.55 10.63 5.52
CA PHE A 329 3.38 9.33 4.88
C PHE A 329 1.91 9.12 4.47
N PRO A 330 1.59 8.94 3.17
CA PRO A 330 0.21 8.76 2.72
C PRO A 330 -0.31 7.35 3.02
N LYS A 331 -0.87 7.19 4.22
CA LYS A 331 -1.40 5.93 4.72
C LYS A 331 -2.61 5.48 3.88
N PRO A 332 -2.64 4.22 3.43
CA PRO A 332 -3.89 3.64 2.97
C PRO A 332 -4.88 3.52 4.15
N PRO A 333 -6.20 3.53 3.90
CA PRO A 333 -7.18 3.29 4.95
C PRO A 333 -6.91 1.98 5.70
N ASN A 334 -7.01 2.01 7.03
CA ASN A 334 -6.76 0.88 7.95
C ASN A 334 -5.32 0.34 7.96
N TYR A 335 -4.35 1.11 7.49
CA TYR A 335 -2.93 0.72 7.50
C TYR A 335 -2.43 0.39 8.92
N LYS A 336 -1.82 -0.79 9.11
CA LYS A 336 -1.15 -1.20 10.35
C LYS A 336 0.32 -1.53 10.04
N ILE A 337 1.25 -1.08 10.88
CA ILE A 337 2.69 -1.30 10.65
C ILE A 337 3.07 -2.78 10.60
N ARG A 338 2.39 -3.62 11.37
CA ARG A 338 2.66 -5.06 11.42
C ARG A 338 2.62 -5.69 10.02
N ASP A 339 1.81 -5.15 9.12
CA ASP A 339 1.63 -5.66 7.75
C ASP A 339 2.91 -5.56 6.89
N ILE A 340 3.88 -4.70 7.26
CA ILE A 340 5.16 -4.56 6.56
C ILE A 340 6.22 -5.54 7.07
N ASP A 341 6.29 -5.76 8.38
CA ASP A 341 7.38 -6.51 9.02
C ASP A 341 7.04 -8.00 9.21
N SER A 342 5.76 -8.38 9.25
CA SER A 342 5.34 -9.78 9.46
C SER A 342 5.54 -10.70 8.25
N VAL A 343 5.97 -10.17 7.10
CA VAL A 343 6.25 -10.93 5.87
C VAL A 343 7.77 -11.06 5.63
N GLY A 344 8.57 -10.84 6.68
CA GLY A 344 10.03 -10.95 6.66
C GLY A 344 10.55 -12.32 6.19
N VAL A 345 11.02 -12.31 4.94
CA VAL A 345 12.05 -13.15 4.30
C VAL A 345 12.69 -14.22 5.21
N GLY A 346 12.37 -15.50 4.96
CA GLY A 346 13.35 -16.57 5.16
C GLY A 346 13.14 -17.61 6.27
N LYS A 347 11.94 -17.89 6.75
CA LYS A 347 11.62 -19.23 7.30
C LYS A 347 10.26 -19.69 6.81
N GLY A 348 10.23 -20.93 6.32
CA GLY A 348 9.19 -21.48 5.47
C GLY A 348 7.77 -21.29 5.98
N SER A 349 6.85 -21.09 5.03
CA SER A 349 5.41 -21.28 5.15
C SER A 349 4.91 -21.21 6.60
N VAL A 350 4.79 -20.01 7.14
CA VAL A 350 3.68 -19.81 8.09
C VAL A 350 2.45 -19.99 7.22
N ASN A 351 1.91 -21.20 7.20
CA ASN A 351 0.54 -21.43 6.77
C ASN A 351 -0.28 -20.46 7.61
N GLN A 352 -0.64 -19.32 7.04
CA GLN A 352 -1.74 -18.53 7.56
C GLN A 352 -2.94 -19.46 7.41
N SER A 353 -3.27 -20.15 8.51
CA SER A 353 -4.49 -20.91 8.63
C SER A 353 -5.63 -19.98 8.21
N PRO A 354 -6.59 -20.43 7.39
CA PRO A 354 -7.72 -19.61 7.00
C PRO A 354 -8.37 -19.06 8.27
N ILE A 355 -8.43 -17.74 8.38
CA ILE A 355 -9.14 -17.06 9.46
C ILE A 355 -10.62 -17.42 9.26
N MET A 356 -11.16 -18.22 10.15
CA MET A 356 -12.58 -18.56 10.17
C MET A 356 -13.33 -17.35 10.72
N LEU A 357 -13.91 -16.54 9.84
CA LEU A 357 -14.77 -15.42 10.22
C LEU A 357 -16.13 -15.97 10.65
N ASN A 358 -16.57 -15.65 11.86
CA ASN A 358 -17.90 -16.03 12.33
C ASN A 358 -18.89 -14.91 12.00
N LEU A 359 -19.58 -15.01 10.88
CA LEU A 359 -20.54 -13.97 10.44
C LEU A 359 -21.90 -14.03 11.19
N GLY A 360 -21.97 -14.83 12.27
CA GLY A 360 -23.17 -15.16 13.01
C GLY A 360 -24.12 -16.08 12.21
N ASP A 361 -25.27 -16.38 12.80
CA ASP A 361 -26.34 -17.07 12.06
C ASP A 361 -26.95 -16.11 11.02
N PHE A 362 -27.03 -16.56 9.77
CA PHE A 362 -27.75 -15.89 8.70
C PHE A 362 -28.31 -16.92 7.72
N ASP A 363 -29.38 -16.54 7.02
CA ASP A 363 -29.96 -17.37 5.98
C ASP A 363 -29.17 -17.18 4.68
N GLN A 364 -28.45 -18.21 4.27
CA GLN A 364 -27.61 -18.21 3.09
C GLN A 364 -28.41 -18.03 1.79
N GLU A 365 -29.72 -18.33 1.78
CA GLU A 365 -30.55 -18.19 0.58
C GLU A 365 -31.05 -16.76 0.38
N THR A 366 -31.03 -15.93 1.43
CA THR A 366 -31.58 -14.56 1.39
C THR A 366 -30.59 -13.45 1.71
N ALA A 367 -29.38 -13.79 2.17
CA ALA A 367 -28.37 -12.79 2.48
C ALA A 367 -27.93 -12.03 1.22
N THR A 368 -27.90 -10.71 1.31
CA THR A 368 -27.40 -9.84 0.24
C THR A 368 -25.90 -9.60 0.39
N ASP A 369 -25.23 -9.21 -0.69
CA ASP A 369 -23.80 -8.85 -0.65
C ASP A 369 -23.53 -7.70 0.34
N ASP A 370 -24.43 -6.71 0.43
CA ASP A 370 -24.34 -5.63 1.42
C ASP A 370 -24.44 -6.16 2.86
N GLU A 371 -25.30 -7.14 3.12
CA GLU A 371 -25.43 -7.76 4.45
C GLU A 371 -24.17 -8.55 4.81
N LEU A 372 -23.59 -9.27 3.84
CA LEU A 372 -22.33 -9.98 4.01
C LEU A 372 -21.16 -9.02 4.21
N GLU A 373 -21.08 -7.91 3.46
CA GLU A 373 -20.05 -6.89 3.64
C GLU A 373 -20.21 -6.19 4.99
N ILE A 374 -21.42 -5.86 5.43
CA ILE A 374 -21.69 -5.32 6.77
C ILE A 374 -21.29 -6.33 7.85
N ARG A 375 -21.60 -7.62 7.71
CA ARG A 375 -21.23 -8.66 8.69
C ARG A 375 -19.73 -8.91 8.72
N VAL A 376 -19.08 -8.93 7.57
CA VAL A 376 -17.62 -9.03 7.45
C VAL A 376 -16.97 -7.79 8.04
N ASP A 377 -17.44 -6.60 7.72
CA ASP A 377 -16.93 -5.36 8.28
C ASP A 377 -17.22 -5.24 9.78
N ASN A 378 -18.32 -5.81 10.29
CA ASN A 378 -18.63 -5.89 11.72
C ASN A 378 -17.72 -6.89 12.43
N GLU A 379 -17.42 -8.04 11.83
CA GLU A 379 -16.50 -9.03 12.38
C GLU A 379 -15.06 -8.51 12.33
N LEU A 380 -14.66 -7.88 11.22
CA LEU A 380 -13.39 -7.18 11.06
C LEU A 380 -13.31 -5.91 11.92
N GLN A 381 -14.43 -5.26 12.24
CA GLN A 381 -14.53 -4.26 13.28
C GLN A 381 -14.45 -4.92 14.66
N GLY A 382 -14.91 -6.14 14.88
CA GLY A 382 -14.58 -6.90 16.11
C GLY A 382 -13.06 -7.08 16.27
N TYR A 383 -12.34 -7.24 15.16
CA TYR A 383 -10.85 -7.23 15.11
C TYR A 383 -10.23 -5.81 15.06
N GLY A 384 -11.01 -4.79 14.73
CA GLY A 384 -10.59 -3.41 14.46
C GLY A 384 -11.04 -2.39 15.52
N SER A 385 -11.95 -2.78 16.39
CA SER A 385 -12.46 -2.08 17.54
C SER A 385 -12.00 -2.87 18.77
N SER A 386 -10.71 -2.79 19.06
CA SER A 386 -10.41 -2.40 20.42
C SER A 386 -10.96 -0.98 20.58
N SER A 387 -12.24 -0.85 20.90
CA SER A 387 -12.70 0.36 21.58
C SER A 387 -11.75 0.53 22.75
N ASP A 388 -10.89 1.54 22.69
CA ASP A 388 -10.16 2.13 23.81
C ASP A 388 -9.90 1.17 24.98
N LEU A 389 -9.15 0.10 24.72
CA LEU A 389 -8.31 -0.48 25.77
C LEU A 389 -6.97 0.23 25.71
N GLU A 390 -6.98 1.55 25.91
CA GLU A 390 -5.97 2.10 26.81
C GLU A 390 -6.15 1.31 28.10
N GLY A 391 -5.36 0.25 28.29
CA GLY A 391 -5.31 -0.45 29.55
C GLY A 391 -4.87 0.56 30.61
N THR A 392 -5.81 1.20 31.30
CA THR A 392 -5.52 1.95 32.51
C THR A 392 -4.88 0.97 33.48
N ALA A 393 -3.64 1.20 33.91
CA ALA A 393 -3.08 0.31 34.90
C ALA A 393 -3.95 0.42 36.16
N ALA A 394 -4.44 -0.73 36.63
CA ALA A 394 -5.20 -0.78 37.86
C ALA A 394 -4.23 -1.09 38.99
N CYS A 395 -4.08 -0.15 39.92
CA CYS A 395 -3.23 -0.32 41.10
C CYS A 395 -4.07 -0.85 42.26
N TRP A 396 -3.56 -1.88 42.94
CA TRP A 396 -4.15 -2.35 44.17
C TRP A 396 -3.43 -1.64 45.31
N LYS A 397 -4.17 -0.89 46.14
CA LYS A 397 -3.59 -0.28 47.34
C LYS A 397 -3.29 -1.37 48.36
N HIS A 398 -2.06 -1.85 48.35
CA HIS A 398 -1.48 -2.61 49.46
C HIS A 398 -0.66 -1.67 50.35
N ASP A 399 -0.60 -1.93 51.66
CA ASP A 399 0.26 -1.21 52.62
C ASP A 399 1.76 -1.52 52.44
N VAL A 400 2.14 -2.03 51.26
CA VAL A 400 3.49 -2.45 50.90
C VAL A 400 4.01 -1.46 49.86
N SER A 401 5.02 -0.68 50.25
CA SER A 401 5.77 0.14 49.33
C SER A 401 7.16 -0.41 49.06
N ILE A 402 7.55 -0.38 47.78
CA ILE A 402 8.88 -0.76 47.31
C ILE A 402 9.54 0.49 46.72
N SER A 403 10.86 0.65 46.90
CA SER A 403 11.58 1.74 46.24
C SER A 403 11.63 1.53 44.72
N VAL A 404 11.56 2.62 43.96
CA VAL A 404 11.63 2.58 42.49
C VAL A 404 12.88 1.86 42.00
N ASP A 405 14.05 2.16 42.57
CA ASP A 405 15.33 1.52 42.21
C ASP A 405 15.32 0.00 42.41
N THR A 406 14.66 -0.47 43.48
CA THR A 406 14.51 -1.91 43.72
C THR A 406 13.60 -2.52 42.68
N ALA A 407 12.44 -1.90 42.39
CA ALA A 407 11.50 -2.41 41.39
C ALA A 407 12.12 -2.47 39.99
N ASP A 408 12.82 -1.40 39.56
CA ASP A 408 13.47 -1.31 38.25
C ASP A 408 14.57 -2.38 38.07
N SER A 409 15.34 -2.64 39.14
CA SER A 409 16.36 -3.70 39.13
C SER A 409 15.76 -5.10 38.97
N LEU A 410 14.61 -5.36 39.59
CA LEU A 410 13.92 -6.66 39.49
C LEU A 410 13.28 -6.86 38.11
N ILE A 411 12.65 -5.82 37.55
CA ILE A 411 12.09 -5.84 36.19
C ILE A 411 13.20 -6.12 35.18
N GLU A 412 14.36 -5.46 35.31
CA GLU A 412 15.48 -5.68 34.40
C GLU A 412 15.99 -7.13 34.44
N GLY A 413 16.08 -7.74 35.63
CA GLY A 413 16.44 -9.15 35.77
C GLY A 413 15.47 -10.08 35.04
N PHE A 414 14.17 -9.89 35.27
CA PHE A 414 13.12 -10.67 34.60
C PHE A 414 13.13 -10.51 33.08
N CYS A 415 13.21 -9.27 32.60
CA CYS A 415 13.20 -8.99 31.18
C CYS A 415 14.43 -9.56 30.46
N LYS A 416 15.60 -9.63 31.13
CA LYS A 416 16.79 -10.32 30.59
C LYS A 416 16.55 -11.81 30.44
N GLU A 417 16.00 -12.46 31.46
CA GLU A 417 15.69 -13.89 31.43
C GLU A 417 14.72 -14.24 30.29
N ILE A 418 13.63 -13.49 30.15
CA ILE A 418 12.67 -13.67 29.04
C ILE A 418 13.32 -13.41 27.69
N SER A 419 14.10 -12.32 27.56
CA SER A 419 14.72 -11.96 26.28
C SER A 419 15.66 -13.05 25.75
N SER A 420 16.33 -13.77 26.66
CA SER A 420 17.28 -14.84 26.35
C SER A 420 16.65 -16.19 26.00
N SER A 421 15.35 -16.37 26.30
CA SER A 421 14.66 -17.66 26.13
C SER A 421 13.82 -17.75 24.86
N ASP A 422 13.76 -16.68 24.04
CA ASP A 422 12.88 -16.56 22.87
C ASP A 422 11.45 -17.06 23.15
N LEU A 423 10.97 -16.72 24.34
CA LEU A 423 9.73 -17.27 24.88
C LEU A 423 8.51 -16.72 24.14
N VAL A 424 7.77 -17.62 23.50
CA VAL A 424 6.46 -17.32 22.91
C VAL A 424 5.39 -17.89 23.84
N LEU A 425 4.53 -17.01 24.36
CA LEU A 425 3.33 -17.46 25.05
C LEU A 425 2.32 -17.93 24.01
N VAL A 426 1.81 -19.16 24.13
CA VAL A 426 0.72 -19.65 23.29
C VAL A 426 -0.56 -19.83 24.12
N PRO A 427 -1.75 -19.49 23.60
CA PRO A 427 -3.03 -19.74 24.26
C PRO A 427 -3.24 -21.22 24.59
N ALA A 428 -3.95 -21.52 25.68
CA ALA A 428 -4.12 -22.90 26.17
C ALA A 428 -4.88 -23.82 25.19
N SER A 429 -5.64 -23.25 24.25
CA SER A 429 -6.40 -23.97 23.22
C SER A 429 -5.53 -24.71 22.21
N GLU A 430 -4.25 -24.35 22.05
CA GLU A 430 -3.33 -25.01 21.10
C GLU A 430 -2.60 -26.23 21.70
N VAL A 431 -2.66 -26.45 23.02
CA VAL A 431 -2.03 -27.61 23.66
C VAL A 431 -3.05 -28.75 23.78
N GLN A 432 -3.07 -29.63 22.78
CA GLN A 432 -3.79 -30.91 22.84
C GLN A 432 -3.08 -31.88 23.81
N GLY A 433 -3.33 -31.69 25.11
CA GLY A 433 -3.07 -32.67 26.16
C GLY A 433 -4.33 -32.86 27.02
N ASP A 434 -4.55 -34.07 27.54
CA ASP A 434 -5.80 -34.56 28.14
C ASP A 434 -6.00 -34.22 29.63
N ASP A 435 -5.31 -33.21 30.18
CA ASP A 435 -5.43 -32.86 31.60
C ASP A 435 -6.36 -31.65 31.83
N ASP A 436 -7.34 -31.84 32.74
CA ASP A 436 -8.39 -30.89 33.18
C ASP A 436 -7.87 -29.61 33.90
N ASP A 437 -6.57 -29.30 33.79
CA ASP A 437 -5.90 -28.18 34.47
C ASP A 437 -5.36 -27.12 33.49
N LYS A 438 -6.01 -26.93 32.33
CA LYS A 438 -5.58 -25.97 31.29
C LYS A 438 -5.77 -24.50 31.70
N LYS A 439 -4.93 -24.03 32.62
CA LYS A 439 -4.71 -22.61 32.86
C LYS A 439 -4.08 -22.00 31.61
N ALA A 440 -4.49 -20.78 31.26
CA ALA A 440 -3.80 -19.93 30.28
C ALA A 440 -2.28 -20.02 30.48
N SER A 441 -1.49 -20.04 29.40
CA SER A 441 -0.03 -20.02 29.51
C SER A 441 0.39 -18.78 30.29
N LYS A 442 0.91 -19.02 31.49
CA LYS A 442 1.41 -17.99 32.41
C LYS A 442 2.92 -18.15 32.51
N VAL A 443 3.63 -17.05 32.37
CA VAL A 443 5.06 -16.98 32.66
C VAL A 443 5.22 -16.10 33.87
N ARG A 444 5.79 -16.66 34.94
CA ARG A 444 5.98 -16.00 36.21
C ARG A 444 7.45 -16.03 36.58
N THR A 445 7.98 -14.93 37.13
CA THR A 445 9.32 -14.94 37.74
C THR A 445 9.39 -15.93 38.89
N PRO A 446 10.59 -16.42 39.24
CA PRO A 446 10.83 -16.91 40.59
C PRO A 446 10.36 -15.89 41.64
N ALA A 447 9.90 -16.41 42.78
CA ALA A 447 9.51 -15.59 43.92
C ALA A 447 10.68 -14.74 44.42
N ILE A 448 10.48 -13.43 44.52
CA ILE A 448 11.52 -12.53 45.02
C ILE A 448 11.15 -12.12 46.45
N ALA A 449 11.96 -12.55 47.42
CA ALA A 449 11.76 -12.16 48.81
C ALA A 449 12.00 -10.66 48.97
N LEU A 450 11.07 -9.96 49.60
CA LEU A 450 11.24 -8.56 49.93
C LEU A 450 12.14 -8.42 51.17
N PRO A 451 13.17 -7.54 51.17
CA PRO A 451 14.06 -7.40 52.32
C PRO A 451 13.30 -7.07 53.61
N GLY A 452 13.47 -7.91 54.64
CA GLY A 452 12.86 -7.71 55.95
C GLY A 452 11.36 -8.03 56.04
N ARG A 453 10.84 -8.82 55.10
CA ARG A 453 9.42 -9.17 54.97
C ARG A 453 9.24 -10.65 54.61
N ASP A 454 8.08 -11.21 54.96
CA ASP A 454 7.72 -12.60 54.63
C ASP A 454 7.05 -12.70 53.25
N GLU A 455 6.52 -11.57 52.74
CA GLU A 455 5.89 -11.44 51.44
C GLU A 455 6.89 -11.61 50.28
N LYS A 456 6.41 -12.18 49.18
CA LYS A 456 7.21 -12.35 47.95
C LYS A 456 6.57 -11.64 46.77
N LEU A 457 7.40 -11.04 45.92
CA LEU A 457 7.01 -10.35 44.70
C LEU A 457 7.21 -11.26 43.48
N TYR A 458 6.25 -11.22 42.55
CA TYR A 458 6.34 -11.90 41.26
C TYR A 458 5.88 -10.98 40.13
N PHE A 459 6.57 -11.08 39.01
CA PHE A 459 6.12 -10.52 37.74
C PHE A 459 5.51 -11.65 36.92
N GLU A 460 4.31 -11.42 36.41
CA GLU A 460 3.58 -12.39 35.61
C GLU A 460 3.18 -11.77 34.27
N VAL A 461 3.29 -12.57 33.21
CA VAL A 461 2.62 -12.32 31.93
C VAL A 461 1.71 -13.49 31.63
N SER A 462 0.45 -13.18 31.30
CA SER A 462 -0.61 -14.16 31.09
C SER A 462 -1.51 -13.75 29.92
N PHE A 463 -2.29 -14.68 29.38
CA PHE A 463 -3.38 -14.34 28.45
C PHE A 463 -4.68 -14.04 29.21
N LEU A 464 -5.47 -13.11 28.67
CA LEU A 464 -6.78 -12.76 29.23
C LEU A 464 -7.79 -13.90 29.14
N ASP A 465 -7.82 -14.61 28.03
CA ASP A 465 -8.71 -15.75 27.80
C ASP A 465 -8.20 -16.68 26.68
N ASN A 466 -8.99 -17.72 26.38
CA ASN A 466 -8.70 -18.73 25.37
C ASN A 466 -9.04 -18.29 23.94
N SER A 467 -9.60 -17.09 23.74
CA SER A 467 -9.94 -16.53 22.43
C SER A 467 -8.76 -15.86 21.74
N CYS A 468 -7.69 -15.58 22.49
CA CYS A 468 -6.40 -15.26 21.92
C CYS A 468 -5.97 -16.43 21.03
N SER A 469 -5.72 -16.18 19.75
CA SER A 469 -5.37 -17.22 18.75
C SER A 469 -3.95 -17.07 18.21
N GLU A 470 -3.23 -16.03 18.63
CA GLU A 470 -1.87 -15.74 18.19
C GLU A 470 -0.89 -15.92 19.35
N GLY A 471 0.23 -16.59 19.08
CA GLY A 471 1.34 -16.61 20.01
C GLY A 471 1.83 -15.19 20.27
N TYR A 472 2.02 -14.84 21.55
CA TYR A 472 2.49 -13.51 21.95
C TYR A 472 4.00 -13.56 22.21
N PRO A 473 4.83 -13.05 21.29
CA PRO A 473 6.27 -12.99 21.51
C PRO A 473 6.57 -11.98 22.63
N LEU A 474 7.09 -12.46 23.75
CA LEU A 474 7.52 -11.59 24.85
C LEU A 474 8.83 -10.87 24.53
N SER A 475 9.59 -11.39 23.56
CA SER A 475 10.91 -10.95 23.14
C SER A 475 10.88 -10.25 21.78
N LEU A 476 10.04 -9.22 21.63
CA LEU A 476 10.03 -8.40 20.40
C LEU A 476 11.20 -7.41 20.39
N GLY A 477 12.07 -7.53 19.38
CA GLY A 477 13.23 -6.66 19.14
C GLY A 477 14.35 -7.39 18.40
N ASP A 478 15.17 -6.65 17.63
CA ASP A 478 16.21 -7.22 16.76
C ASP A 478 17.45 -7.69 17.54
N ASN A 479 17.58 -7.26 18.79
CA ASN A 479 18.64 -7.65 19.70
C ASN A 479 18.15 -7.68 21.16
N ASP A 480 18.92 -8.34 22.02
CA ASP A 480 18.59 -8.53 23.44
C ASP A 480 18.33 -7.21 24.17
N LYS A 481 19.05 -6.14 23.82
CA LYS A 481 18.85 -4.82 24.43
C LYS A 481 17.46 -4.26 24.11
N GLN A 482 17.02 -4.32 22.86
CA GLN A 482 15.69 -3.87 22.46
C GLN A 482 14.58 -4.72 23.08
N LYS A 483 14.77 -6.06 23.13
CA LYS A 483 13.84 -6.99 23.79
C LYS A 483 13.66 -6.63 25.28
N VAL A 484 14.76 -6.38 25.98
CA VAL A 484 14.77 -5.99 27.41
C VAL A 484 14.07 -4.64 27.62
N GLU A 485 14.41 -3.61 26.84
CA GLU A 485 13.81 -2.28 27.01
C GLU A 485 12.31 -2.27 26.69
N ARG A 486 11.87 -3.04 25.70
CA ARG A 486 10.44 -3.19 25.40
C ARG A 486 9.68 -3.85 26.56
N CYS A 487 10.22 -4.94 27.11
CA CYS A 487 9.66 -5.59 28.31
C CYS A 487 9.60 -4.61 29.51
N LYS A 488 10.68 -3.89 29.78
CA LYS A 488 10.74 -2.88 30.86
C LYS A 488 9.66 -1.81 30.71
N SER A 489 9.44 -1.33 29.49
CA SER A 489 8.45 -0.26 29.22
C SER A 489 7.03 -0.62 29.65
N ARG A 490 6.62 -1.90 29.56
CA ARG A 490 5.27 -2.34 29.94
C ARG A 490 5.10 -2.41 31.46
N PHE A 491 6.10 -2.91 32.18
CA PHE A 491 6.06 -2.92 33.64
C PHE A 491 6.20 -1.52 34.24
N ARG A 492 6.96 -0.62 33.60
CA ARG A 492 7.02 0.80 34.00
C ARG A 492 5.69 1.51 33.91
N LYS A 493 4.86 1.22 32.90
CA LYS A 493 3.48 1.75 32.86
C LYS A 493 2.66 1.37 34.10
N ILE A 494 2.80 0.13 34.58
CA ILE A 494 2.15 -0.29 35.85
C ILE A 494 2.70 0.54 37.00
N MET A 495 4.00 0.79 37.03
CA MET A 495 4.64 1.54 38.11
C MET A 495 4.25 3.02 38.14
N ASP A 496 4.31 3.70 37.00
CA ASP A 496 4.03 5.14 36.90
C ASP A 496 2.58 5.45 37.32
N ASP A 497 1.63 4.59 36.97
CA ASP A 497 0.23 4.72 37.36
C ASP A 497 -0.03 4.39 38.86
N CYS A 498 0.91 3.68 39.50
CA CYS A 498 0.83 3.28 40.92
C CYS A 498 1.65 4.19 41.86
N GLU A 499 2.21 5.28 41.35
CA GLU A 499 3.03 6.20 42.16
C GLU A 499 2.15 7.11 43.04
N GLY A 500 2.33 7.00 44.35
CA GLY A 500 1.72 7.89 45.35
C GLY A 500 2.75 8.88 45.91
N ALA A 501 2.33 10.14 46.10
CA ALA A 501 3.21 11.29 46.30
C ALA A 501 4.25 11.24 47.46
N GLU A 502 4.20 10.28 48.39
CA GLU A 502 5.11 10.32 49.57
C GLU A 502 5.69 8.99 50.09
N THR A 503 5.39 7.79 49.54
CA THR A 503 5.86 6.54 50.19
C THR A 503 6.36 5.40 49.30
N GLY A 504 6.51 5.57 47.99
CA GLY A 504 6.97 4.53 47.06
C GLY A 504 5.83 3.76 46.37
N LEU A 505 6.19 2.79 45.53
CA LEU A 505 5.27 2.06 44.65
C LEU A 505 4.30 1.19 45.45
N ALA A 506 2.98 1.40 45.30
CA ALA A 506 1.99 0.46 45.80
C ALA A 506 2.17 -0.86 45.05
N ALA A 507 2.55 -1.92 45.77
CA ALA A 507 2.72 -3.24 45.17
C ALA A 507 1.35 -3.81 44.80
N GLY A 508 1.22 -4.39 43.60
CA GLY A 508 -0.05 -4.92 43.10
C GLY A 508 -0.60 -4.07 41.95
N GLY A 509 -0.68 -4.67 40.77
CA GLY A 509 -1.35 -4.02 39.64
C GLY A 509 -1.24 -4.82 38.35
N GLY A 510 -2.01 -4.39 37.35
CA GLY A 510 -1.98 -5.04 36.04
C GLY A 510 -2.14 -4.06 34.89
N TYR A 511 -1.47 -4.35 33.79
CA TYR A 511 -1.57 -3.66 32.51
C TYR A 511 -1.97 -4.66 31.43
N VAL A 512 -2.96 -4.30 30.63
CA VAL A 512 -3.45 -5.11 29.50
C VAL A 512 -2.94 -4.50 28.20
N ASP A 513 -2.29 -5.32 27.38
CA ASP A 513 -1.76 -4.97 26.06
C ASP A 513 -2.31 -5.98 25.03
N GLY A 514 -3.44 -5.63 24.43
CA GLY A 514 -4.21 -6.56 23.62
C GLY A 514 -4.62 -7.80 24.43
N CYS A 515 -4.11 -8.97 24.03
CA CYS A 515 -4.42 -10.27 24.64
C CYS A 515 -3.55 -10.62 25.85
N ALA A 516 -2.45 -9.89 26.07
CA ALA A 516 -1.52 -10.15 27.17
C ALA A 516 -1.84 -9.26 28.38
N LYS A 517 -1.85 -9.86 29.57
CA LYS A 517 -1.93 -9.18 30.86
C LYS A 517 -0.59 -9.30 31.57
N TYR A 518 0.03 -8.15 31.81
CA TYR A 518 1.20 -7.97 32.66
C TYR A 518 0.75 -7.68 34.07
N SER A 519 1.27 -8.37 35.07
CA SER A 519 0.91 -8.13 36.47
C SER A 519 2.10 -8.20 37.41
N ILE A 520 2.01 -7.40 38.47
CA ILE A 520 2.91 -7.43 39.61
C ILE A 520 2.08 -7.96 40.79
N GLU A 521 2.42 -9.14 41.31
CA GLU A 521 1.67 -9.80 42.39
C GLU A 521 2.52 -9.94 43.66
N LEU A 522 1.86 -9.80 44.82
CA LEU A 522 2.37 -10.17 46.13
C LEU A 522 1.75 -11.50 46.56
N SER A 523 2.57 -12.45 47.05
CA SER A 523 2.08 -13.69 47.69
C SER A 523 2.36 -13.70 49.19
#